data_AF-A0A2G9YHQ6-F1
#
_entry.id   AF-A0A2G9YHQ6-F1
#
_cell.length_a   1.000
_cell.length_b   1.000
_cell.length_c   1.000
_cell.angle_alpha   90.00
_cell.angle_beta   90.00
_cell.angle_gamma   90.00
#
_symmetry.space_group_name_H-M   'P 1'
#
loop_
_entity.id
_entity.type
_entity.pdbx_description
1 polymer ?
#
loop_
_entity_poly.entity_id
_entity_poly.type
_entity_poly.pdbx_seq_one_letter_code
_entity_poly.pdbx_strand_id
1 'polypeptide(L)'
;MILVTTYINPDLDGFSAAIAYAEFLNKTGRLAQARFSGDYQLEVKFTAKKFGINLPVPLENHNDFEQIVLVDVSDLKRLDKNIDLQKVVEIIDHHQVNDLAAFPNAKFLIETIGTSATLVAEKIIKSGIDISNNTVRLLCGALMYHTFNFQNFDVNQRDRNVFQWLKTKCDFPESFFREISLAKSDLAGEKLGQAIENDLKQFEFADKKIVIAQLEIVDGDVLMRNREQEIIDKLAELKNKLKSDFIFLIIIDLEKLVDFFVCGETETR
;
A
#
# COMPACT_ATOMS: atom_id res chain seq x y z
N MET A 1 -20.45 16.82 3.37
CA MET A 1 -20.01 15.64 2.57
C MET A 1 -18.74 15.05 3.18
N ILE A 2 -18.57 13.73 3.16
CA ILE A 2 -17.44 13.03 3.79
C ILE A 2 -16.35 12.71 2.74
N LEU A 3 -15.10 13.06 3.04
CA LEU A 3 -13.94 12.59 2.30
C LEU A 3 -13.50 11.24 2.90
N VAL A 4 -13.26 10.24 2.05
CA VAL A 4 -12.54 9.03 2.43
C VAL A 4 -11.24 9.02 1.65
N THR A 5 -10.11 8.95 2.36
CA THR A 5 -8.79 9.03 1.73
C THR A 5 -7.76 8.22 2.51
N THR A 6 -6.54 8.18 2.01
CA THR A 6 -5.39 7.49 2.61
C THR A 6 -4.15 8.39 2.51
N TYR A 7 -2.95 7.84 2.66
CA TYR A 7 -1.70 8.56 2.52
C TYR A 7 -1.43 9.00 1.07
N ILE A 8 -0.45 9.91 0.89
CA ILE A 8 -0.07 10.42 -0.43
C ILE A 8 0.52 9.30 -1.29
N ASN A 9 0.18 9.25 -2.57
CA ASN A 9 0.58 8.20 -3.51
C ASN A 9 0.09 6.80 -3.08
N PRO A 10 -1.24 6.60 -3.04
CA PRO A 10 -1.83 5.41 -2.46
C PRO A 10 -1.40 4.13 -3.20
N ASP A 11 -1.11 3.10 -2.41
CA ASP A 11 -1.02 1.72 -2.88
C ASP A 11 -2.40 1.10 -3.10
N LEU A 12 -2.42 -0.20 -3.44
CA LEU A 12 -3.66 -0.92 -3.67
C LEU A 12 -4.48 -1.13 -2.39
N ASP A 13 -3.87 -1.26 -1.21
CA ASP A 13 -4.58 -1.44 0.06
C ASP A 13 -5.38 -0.18 0.41
N GLY A 14 -4.70 0.95 0.64
CA GLY A 14 -5.33 2.22 0.97
C GLY A 14 -6.33 2.68 -0.08
N PHE A 15 -6.02 2.51 -1.37
CA PHE A 15 -6.96 2.82 -2.45
C PHE A 15 -8.24 1.97 -2.39
N SER A 16 -8.09 0.65 -2.27
CA SER A 16 -9.23 -0.27 -2.30
C SER A 16 -10.10 -0.12 -1.06
N ALA A 17 -9.47 0.01 0.11
CA ALA A 17 -10.13 0.27 1.38
C ALA A 17 -10.95 1.57 1.34
N ALA A 18 -10.39 2.65 0.78
CA ALA A 18 -11.06 3.96 0.72
C ALA A 18 -12.27 3.92 -0.23
N ILE A 19 -12.12 3.30 -1.40
CA ILE A 19 -13.21 3.12 -2.36
C ILE A 19 -14.35 2.30 -1.73
N ALA A 20 -14.01 1.18 -1.11
CA ALA A 20 -14.99 0.31 -0.47
C ALA A 20 -15.71 1.01 0.68
N TYR A 21 -14.98 1.75 1.51
CA TYR A 21 -15.57 2.44 2.63
C TYR A 21 -16.45 3.61 2.19
N ALA A 22 -16.06 4.36 1.17
CA ALA A 22 -16.91 5.39 0.58
C ALA A 22 -18.21 4.81 -0.01
N GLU A 23 -18.14 3.67 -0.72
CA GLU A 23 -19.35 2.99 -1.22
C GLU A 23 -20.26 2.55 -0.07
N PHE A 24 -19.68 1.96 0.98
CA PHE A 24 -20.39 1.55 2.18
C PHE A 24 -21.09 2.73 2.88
N LEU A 25 -20.41 3.86 3.04
CA LEU A 25 -20.99 5.08 3.62
C LEU A 25 -22.18 5.58 2.80
N ASN A 26 -22.05 5.63 1.47
CA ASN A 26 -23.15 6.07 0.60
C ASN A 26 -24.37 5.13 0.71
N LYS A 27 -24.14 3.81 0.75
CA LYS A 27 -25.22 2.81 0.92
C LYS A 27 -25.87 2.85 2.30
N THR A 28 -25.20 3.42 3.30
CA THR A 28 -25.76 3.68 4.64
C THR A 28 -26.35 5.09 4.79
N GLY A 29 -26.51 5.83 3.70
CA GLY A 29 -27.13 7.17 3.69
C GLY A 29 -26.18 8.31 4.09
N ARG A 30 -24.87 8.06 4.17
CA ARG A 30 -23.85 9.07 4.47
C ARG A 30 -23.13 9.45 3.18
N LEU A 31 -23.38 10.67 2.68
CA LEU A 31 -22.78 11.13 1.43
C LEU A 31 -21.24 11.22 1.54
N ALA A 32 -20.55 10.36 0.79
CA ALA A 32 -19.10 10.21 0.86
C ALA A 32 -18.45 10.12 -0.53
N GLN A 33 -17.20 10.56 -0.65
CA GLN A 33 -16.39 10.39 -1.86
C GLN A 33 -14.99 9.90 -1.51
N ALA A 34 -14.50 8.90 -2.25
CA ALA A 34 -13.09 8.54 -2.24
C ALA A 34 -12.31 9.46 -3.19
N ARG A 35 -11.32 10.15 -2.65
CA ARG A 35 -10.41 11.05 -3.39
C ARG A 35 -9.01 10.89 -2.81
N PHE A 36 -7.99 11.05 -3.65
CA PHE A 36 -6.61 10.73 -3.29
C PHE A 36 -5.64 11.84 -3.70
N SER A 37 -4.62 12.04 -2.88
CA SER A 37 -3.52 12.96 -3.14
C SER A 37 -2.34 12.24 -3.79
N GLY A 38 -1.67 12.92 -4.71
CA GLY A 38 -0.51 12.36 -5.42
C GLY A 38 -0.88 11.45 -6.60
N ASP A 39 0.07 10.62 -7.01
CA ASP A 39 -0.09 9.67 -8.12
C ASP A 39 -0.27 8.24 -7.60
N TYR A 40 -1.10 7.46 -8.27
CA TYR A 40 -1.37 6.09 -7.88
C TYR A 40 -0.15 5.19 -8.11
N GLN A 41 0.11 4.28 -7.17
CA GLN A 41 1.13 3.26 -7.37
C GLN A 41 0.75 2.30 -8.51
N LEU A 42 1.73 1.55 -9.00
CA LEU A 42 1.60 0.77 -10.23
C LEU A 42 0.53 -0.32 -10.10
N GLU A 43 0.42 -0.95 -8.94
CA GLU A 43 -0.57 -1.96 -8.60
C GLU A 43 -2.01 -1.42 -8.68
N VAL A 44 -2.25 -0.16 -8.28
CA VAL A 44 -3.54 0.50 -8.42
C VAL A 44 -3.87 0.69 -9.90
N LYS A 45 -2.93 1.24 -10.67
CA LYS A 45 -3.09 1.47 -12.12
C LYS A 45 -3.33 0.17 -12.87
N PHE A 46 -2.57 -0.87 -12.54
CA PHE A 46 -2.72 -2.21 -13.11
C PHE A 46 -4.11 -2.78 -12.81
N THR A 47 -4.52 -2.76 -11.53
CA THR A 47 -5.81 -3.31 -11.08
C THR A 47 -6.98 -2.58 -11.72
N ALA A 48 -6.93 -1.25 -11.75
CA ALA A 48 -7.96 -0.42 -12.37
C ALA A 48 -8.09 -0.74 -13.86
N LYS A 49 -6.97 -0.83 -14.59
CA LYS A 49 -6.96 -1.21 -16.00
C LYS A 49 -7.51 -2.62 -16.24
N LYS A 50 -7.07 -3.61 -15.45
CA LYS A 50 -7.48 -5.02 -15.58
C LYS A 50 -8.98 -5.20 -15.39
N PHE A 51 -9.59 -4.46 -14.48
CA PHE A 51 -11.01 -4.57 -14.17
C PHE A 51 -11.90 -3.48 -14.79
N GLY A 52 -11.33 -2.58 -15.60
CA GLY A 52 -12.08 -1.49 -16.25
C GLY A 52 -12.67 -0.49 -15.25
N ILE A 53 -11.95 -0.23 -14.14
CA ILE A 53 -12.37 0.69 -13.09
C ILE A 53 -11.85 2.09 -13.43
N ASN A 54 -12.74 3.07 -13.43
CA ASN A 54 -12.35 4.46 -13.59
C ASN A 54 -11.73 4.95 -12.28
N LEU A 55 -10.51 5.48 -12.36
CA LEU A 55 -9.85 6.12 -11.23
C LEU A 55 -10.65 7.37 -10.82
N PRO A 56 -10.82 7.63 -9.51
CA PRO A 56 -11.52 8.82 -9.05
C PRO A 56 -10.83 10.11 -9.47
N VAL A 57 -11.60 11.18 -9.50
CA VAL A 57 -11.06 12.55 -9.60
C VAL A 57 -10.04 12.77 -8.48
N PRO A 58 -8.86 13.33 -8.77
CA PRO A 58 -7.86 13.65 -7.75
C PRO A 58 -8.41 14.56 -6.64
N LEU A 59 -7.79 14.48 -5.46
CA LEU A 59 -8.08 15.40 -4.36
C LEU A 59 -7.31 16.71 -4.55
N GLU A 60 -7.99 17.73 -5.08
CA GLU A 60 -7.39 19.05 -5.27
C GLU A 60 -7.64 19.99 -4.09
N ASN A 61 -8.83 19.92 -3.48
CA ASN A 61 -9.23 20.79 -2.37
C ASN A 61 -9.88 19.98 -1.24
N HIS A 62 -9.25 20.02 -0.07
CA HIS A 62 -9.74 19.37 1.15
C HIS A 62 -10.92 20.12 1.80
N ASN A 63 -11.08 21.41 1.50
CA ASN A 63 -12.08 22.26 2.15
C ASN A 63 -13.52 21.99 1.71
N ASP A 64 -13.71 21.29 0.58
CA ASP A 64 -15.03 20.91 0.06
C ASP A 64 -15.70 19.82 0.92
N PHE A 65 -14.97 19.30 1.91
CA PHE A 65 -15.41 18.24 2.80
C PHE A 65 -15.52 18.74 4.25
N GLU A 66 -16.57 18.28 4.93
CA GLU A 66 -16.89 18.63 6.32
C GLU A 66 -16.28 17.64 7.31
N GLN A 67 -16.10 16.40 6.87
CA GLN A 67 -15.57 15.29 7.66
C GLN A 67 -14.61 14.48 6.80
N ILE A 68 -13.60 13.91 7.43
CA ILE A 68 -12.56 13.12 6.80
C ILE A 68 -12.49 11.75 7.49
N VAL A 69 -12.46 10.69 6.70
CA VAL A 69 -12.11 9.34 7.13
C VAL A 69 -10.76 9.00 6.52
N LEU A 70 -9.82 8.58 7.36
CA LEU A 70 -8.54 8.06 6.93
C LEU A 70 -8.59 6.53 6.94
N VAL A 71 -8.10 5.91 5.88
CA VAL A 71 -7.87 4.47 5.84
C VAL A 71 -6.41 4.20 5.52
N ASP A 72 -5.85 3.15 6.12
CA ASP A 72 -4.47 2.71 5.88
C ASP A 72 -3.38 3.75 6.23
N VAL A 73 -3.75 4.77 7.01
CA VAL A 73 -2.82 5.78 7.49
C VAL A 73 -3.29 6.35 8.83
N SER A 74 -2.35 6.41 9.77
CA SER A 74 -2.54 7.06 11.07
C SER A 74 -1.30 7.82 11.55
N ASP A 75 -0.20 7.81 10.79
CA ASP A 75 0.98 8.64 11.02
C ASP A 75 0.97 9.91 10.14
N LEU A 76 1.47 11.01 10.70
CA LEU A 76 1.50 12.32 10.05
C LEU A 76 2.56 12.42 8.95
N LYS A 77 3.54 11.51 8.91
CA LYS A 77 4.65 11.58 7.95
C LYS A 77 4.19 11.22 6.54
N ARG A 78 3.30 10.23 6.42
CA ARG A 78 2.74 9.77 5.14
C ARG A 78 1.49 10.56 4.71
N LEU A 79 0.82 11.22 5.64
CA LEU A 79 -0.42 11.96 5.38
C LEU A 79 -0.20 13.24 4.54
N ASP A 80 -1.18 13.60 3.72
CA ASP A 80 -1.19 14.90 3.04
C ASP A 80 -1.25 16.04 4.07
N LYS A 81 -0.27 16.95 3.99
CA LYS A 81 -0.13 18.09 4.90
C LYS A 81 -1.31 19.07 4.84
N ASN A 82 -2.13 19.02 3.79
CA ASN A 82 -3.32 19.85 3.64
C ASN A 82 -4.56 19.25 4.33
N ILE A 83 -4.47 18.05 4.90
CA ILE A 83 -5.57 17.45 5.68
C ILE A 83 -5.76 18.26 6.97
N ASP A 84 -6.99 18.75 7.16
CA ASP A 84 -7.40 19.34 8.43
C ASP A 84 -7.66 18.23 9.46
N LEU A 85 -6.71 18.04 10.37
CA LEU A 85 -6.75 17.01 11.42
C LEU A 85 -7.98 17.15 12.33
N GLN A 86 -8.57 18.34 12.47
CA GLN A 86 -9.79 18.57 13.26
C GLN A 86 -11.03 17.96 12.60
N LYS A 87 -11.03 17.83 11.27
CA LYS A 87 -12.14 17.23 10.51
C LYS A 87 -12.06 15.71 10.43
N VAL A 88 -10.97 15.09 10.89
CA VAL A 88 -10.85 13.63 10.88
C VAL A 88 -11.75 13.02 11.95
N VAL A 89 -12.72 12.21 11.53
CA VAL A 89 -13.75 11.62 12.40
C VAL A 89 -13.60 10.11 12.58
N GLU A 90 -12.87 9.44 11.69
CA GLU A 90 -12.63 8.00 11.76
C GLU A 90 -11.29 7.66 11.10
N ILE A 91 -10.56 6.72 11.69
CA ILE A 91 -9.34 6.13 11.14
C ILE A 91 -9.47 4.62 11.19
N ILE A 92 -9.23 3.95 10.06
CA ILE A 92 -9.16 2.48 9.94
C ILE A 92 -7.77 2.13 9.43
N ASP A 93 -6.92 1.52 10.25
CA ASP A 93 -5.52 1.28 9.91
C ASP A 93 -5.04 -0.07 10.46
N HIS A 94 -4.00 -0.63 9.86
CA HIS A 94 -3.34 -1.85 10.30
C HIS A 94 -1.88 -1.66 10.74
N HIS A 95 -1.33 -0.45 10.54
CA HIS A 95 0.04 -0.12 10.90
C HIS A 95 0.22 0.06 12.41
N GLN A 96 1.37 -0.40 12.94
CA GLN A 96 1.70 -0.22 14.37
C GLN A 96 2.13 1.22 14.70
N VAL A 97 2.81 1.89 13.77
CA VAL A 97 3.27 3.28 13.94
C VAL A 97 2.11 4.22 13.65
N ASN A 98 1.78 5.07 14.62
CA ASN A 98 0.64 5.98 14.55
C ASN A 98 0.87 7.26 15.37
N ASP A 99 0.15 8.33 15.03
CA ASP A 99 0.17 9.64 15.69
C ASP A 99 -1.23 10.02 16.22
N LEU A 100 -1.94 9.08 16.88
CA LEU A 100 -3.37 9.21 17.19
C LEU A 100 -3.75 10.45 18.01
N ALA A 101 -2.84 10.91 18.86
CA ALA A 101 -3.04 12.13 19.66
C ALA A 101 -3.27 13.39 18.80
N ALA A 102 -2.88 13.37 17.53
CA ALA A 102 -3.08 14.47 16.59
C ALA A 102 -4.52 14.58 16.06
N PHE A 103 -5.36 13.56 16.27
CA PHE A 103 -6.72 13.47 15.71
C PHE A 103 -7.79 13.49 16.82
N PRO A 104 -8.09 14.65 17.42
CA PRO A 104 -8.87 14.74 18.66
C PRO A 104 -10.34 14.30 18.53
N ASN A 105 -10.89 14.31 17.31
CA ASN A 105 -12.29 13.98 17.04
C ASN A 105 -12.47 12.58 16.42
N ALA A 106 -11.38 11.84 16.19
CA ALA A 106 -11.42 10.60 15.44
C ALA A 106 -11.74 9.39 16.32
N LYS A 107 -12.57 8.49 15.79
CA LYS A 107 -12.67 7.10 16.28
C LYS A 107 -11.62 6.25 15.59
N PHE A 108 -10.93 5.41 16.34
CA PHE A 108 -9.84 4.59 15.82
C PHE A 108 -10.26 3.11 15.76
N LEU A 109 -10.05 2.48 14.61
CA LEU A 109 -10.00 1.03 14.43
C LEU A 109 -8.60 0.69 13.95
N ILE A 110 -7.74 0.23 14.87
CA ILE A 110 -6.35 -0.12 14.57
C ILE A 110 -6.07 -1.52 15.06
N GLU A 111 -5.74 -2.41 14.14
CA GLU A 111 -5.47 -3.82 14.43
C GLU A 111 -4.32 -4.33 13.57
N THR A 112 -3.36 -5.02 14.17
CA THR A 112 -2.28 -5.67 13.42
C THR A 112 -2.83 -6.86 12.63
N ILE A 113 -3.03 -6.66 11.32
CA ILE A 113 -3.57 -7.62 10.36
C ILE A 113 -2.91 -7.41 8.99
N GLY A 114 -3.07 -8.35 8.05
CA GLY A 114 -2.38 -8.29 6.76
C GLY A 114 -2.72 -7.04 5.93
N THR A 115 -3.96 -6.53 5.96
CA THR A 115 -4.35 -5.33 5.19
C THR A 115 -5.44 -4.51 5.89
N SER A 116 -5.45 -3.19 5.64
CA SER A 116 -6.56 -2.30 6.01
C SER A 116 -7.85 -2.66 5.25
N ALA A 117 -7.74 -3.15 4.01
CA ALA A 117 -8.85 -3.67 3.22
C ALA A 117 -9.59 -4.81 3.93
N THR A 118 -8.90 -5.66 4.69
CA THR A 118 -9.53 -6.69 5.53
C THR A 118 -10.46 -6.06 6.56
N LEU A 119 -10.01 -5.03 7.28
CA LEU A 119 -10.81 -4.35 8.31
C LEU A 119 -12.05 -3.68 7.71
N VAL A 120 -11.90 -3.01 6.57
CA VAL A 120 -13.02 -2.40 5.84
C VAL A 120 -14.00 -3.46 5.35
N ALA A 121 -13.52 -4.53 4.74
CA ALA A 121 -14.36 -5.62 4.24
C ALA A 121 -15.14 -6.30 5.38
N GLU A 122 -14.51 -6.58 6.53
CA GLU A 122 -15.22 -7.13 7.69
C GLU A 122 -16.36 -6.23 8.16
N LYS A 123 -16.16 -4.91 8.16
CA LYS A 123 -17.20 -3.94 8.53
C LYS A 123 -18.38 -3.99 7.56
N ILE A 124 -18.10 -4.09 6.27
CA ILE A 124 -19.13 -4.24 5.23
C ILE A 124 -19.88 -5.57 5.39
N ILE A 125 -19.16 -6.68 5.56
CA ILE A 125 -19.74 -8.02 5.77
C ILE A 125 -20.68 -8.02 6.99
N LYS A 126 -20.23 -7.47 8.13
CA LYS A 126 -21.01 -7.39 9.37
C LYS A 126 -22.29 -6.55 9.22
N SER A 127 -22.30 -5.58 8.31
CA SER A 127 -23.47 -4.73 8.04
C SER A 127 -24.55 -5.40 7.17
N GLY A 128 -24.20 -6.47 6.45
CA GLY A 128 -25.08 -7.11 5.47
C GLY A 128 -25.31 -6.30 4.19
N ILE A 129 -24.57 -5.21 3.97
CA ILE A 129 -24.69 -4.37 2.78
C ILE A 129 -23.87 -4.94 1.63
N ASP A 130 -24.50 -5.14 0.48
CA ASP A 130 -23.80 -5.53 -0.75
C ASP A 130 -23.06 -4.34 -1.38
N ILE A 131 -21.86 -4.59 -1.86
CA ILE A 131 -21.00 -3.66 -2.61
C ILE A 131 -20.90 -4.07 -4.07
N SER A 132 -20.49 -3.13 -4.93
CA SER A 132 -20.34 -3.36 -6.36
C SER A 132 -19.25 -4.40 -6.67
N ASN A 133 -19.40 -5.09 -7.80
CA ASN A 133 -18.40 -6.06 -8.28
C ASN A 133 -17.00 -5.44 -8.42
N ASN A 134 -16.92 -4.18 -8.83
CA ASN A 134 -15.64 -3.47 -8.95
C ASN A 134 -14.98 -3.29 -7.57
N THR A 135 -15.75 -2.91 -6.56
CA THR A 135 -15.25 -2.80 -5.18
C THR A 135 -14.85 -4.16 -4.60
N VAL A 136 -15.61 -5.22 -4.86
CA VAL A 136 -15.22 -6.58 -4.47
C VAL A 136 -13.88 -6.97 -5.11
N ARG A 137 -13.69 -6.69 -6.40
CA ARG A 137 -12.43 -6.98 -7.10
C ARG A 137 -11.25 -6.17 -6.58
N LEU A 138 -11.47 -4.90 -6.22
CA LEU A 138 -10.45 -4.07 -5.57
C LEU A 138 -10.03 -4.66 -4.22
N LEU A 139 -10.99 -4.99 -3.36
CA LEU A 139 -10.70 -5.63 -2.08
C LEU A 139 -9.97 -6.98 -2.26
N CYS A 140 -10.42 -7.84 -3.18
CA CYS A 140 -9.70 -9.07 -3.49
C CYS A 140 -8.26 -8.82 -3.96
N GLY A 141 -8.06 -7.82 -4.83
CA GLY A 141 -6.74 -7.41 -5.31
C GLY A 141 -5.84 -6.95 -4.18
N ALA A 142 -6.33 -6.05 -3.31
CA ALA A 142 -5.61 -5.56 -2.14
C ALA A 142 -5.20 -6.69 -1.20
N LEU A 143 -6.18 -7.50 -0.75
CA LEU A 143 -5.90 -8.62 0.15
C LEU A 143 -4.87 -9.57 -0.46
N MET A 144 -5.03 -9.98 -1.70
CA MET A 144 -4.12 -10.97 -2.28
C MET A 144 -2.74 -10.39 -2.60
N TYR A 145 -2.63 -9.12 -2.99
CA TYR A 145 -1.36 -8.49 -3.32
C TYR A 145 -0.53 -8.17 -2.07
N HIS A 146 -1.10 -7.44 -1.10
CA HIS A 146 -0.38 -6.99 0.09
C HIS A 146 -0.07 -8.10 1.10
N THR A 147 -0.77 -9.23 1.01
CA THR A 147 -0.45 -10.43 1.82
C THR A 147 0.54 -11.37 1.13
N PHE A 148 1.11 -10.98 -0.01
CA PHE A 148 1.92 -11.85 -0.88
C PHE A 148 1.24 -13.18 -1.16
N ASN A 149 0.01 -13.13 -1.69
CA ASN A 149 -0.85 -14.29 -1.89
C ASN A 149 -1.02 -15.11 -0.60
N PHE A 150 -1.22 -14.41 0.52
CA PHE A 150 -1.34 -14.97 1.87
C PHE A 150 -0.12 -15.76 2.34
N GLN A 151 1.09 -15.37 1.92
CA GLN A 151 2.35 -15.98 2.33
C GLN A 151 3.18 -15.07 3.26
N ASN A 152 2.82 -13.79 3.38
CA ASN A 152 3.51 -12.87 4.28
C ASN A 152 3.30 -13.26 5.77
N PHE A 153 4.23 -12.84 6.64
CA PHE A 153 4.30 -13.29 8.05
C PHE A 153 3.20 -12.68 8.94
N ASP A 154 2.64 -11.55 8.54
CA ASP A 154 1.60 -10.78 9.24
C ASP A 154 0.17 -11.22 8.87
N VAL A 155 0.04 -12.14 7.91
CA VAL A 155 -1.25 -12.67 7.43
C VAL A 155 -1.88 -13.56 8.47
N ASN A 156 -3.15 -13.31 8.79
CA ASN A 156 -3.90 -14.12 9.73
C ASN A 156 -5.15 -14.77 9.08
N GLN A 157 -5.86 -15.58 9.87
CA GLN A 157 -7.01 -16.35 9.38
C GLN A 157 -8.17 -15.43 8.92
N ARG A 158 -8.29 -14.22 9.45
CA ARG A 158 -9.33 -13.27 9.06
C ARG A 158 -9.11 -12.77 7.64
N ASP A 159 -7.87 -12.48 7.24
CA ASP A 159 -7.54 -12.13 5.85
C ASP A 159 -8.02 -13.21 4.88
N ARG A 160 -7.70 -14.48 5.18
CA ARG A 160 -8.13 -15.62 4.38
C ARG A 160 -9.65 -15.75 4.33
N ASN A 161 -10.33 -15.63 5.48
CA ASN A 161 -11.78 -15.75 5.56
C ASN A 161 -12.50 -14.65 4.77
N VAL A 162 -12.04 -13.41 4.90
CA VAL A 162 -12.59 -12.28 4.14
C VAL A 162 -12.39 -12.47 2.65
N PHE A 163 -11.19 -12.87 2.21
CA PHE A 163 -10.93 -13.12 0.81
C PHE A 163 -11.81 -14.24 0.23
N GLN A 164 -11.98 -15.35 0.96
CA GLN A 164 -12.87 -16.43 0.53
C GLN A 164 -14.32 -15.95 0.42
N TRP A 165 -14.79 -15.15 1.39
CA TRP A 165 -16.13 -14.57 1.31
C TRP A 165 -16.29 -13.64 0.10
N LEU A 166 -15.31 -12.75 -0.16
CA LEU A 166 -15.34 -11.84 -1.31
C LEU A 166 -15.39 -12.60 -2.64
N LYS A 167 -14.64 -13.71 -2.77
CA LYS A 167 -14.69 -14.59 -3.96
C LYS A 167 -16.07 -15.19 -4.22
N THR A 168 -16.92 -15.33 -3.19
CA THR A 168 -18.32 -15.79 -3.40
C THR A 168 -19.22 -14.71 -4.00
N LYS A 169 -18.82 -13.44 -3.91
CA LYS A 169 -19.61 -12.29 -4.38
C LYS A 169 -19.32 -11.90 -5.82
N CYS A 170 -18.09 -12.10 -6.29
CA CYS A 170 -17.69 -11.76 -7.64
C CYS A 170 -16.53 -12.65 -8.11
N ASP A 171 -16.52 -13.01 -9.39
CA ASP A 171 -15.40 -13.69 -10.02
C ASP A 171 -14.12 -12.85 -9.92
N PHE A 172 -13.06 -13.49 -9.44
CA PHE A 172 -11.74 -12.91 -9.30
C PHE A 172 -10.68 -13.88 -9.84
N PRO A 173 -9.83 -13.45 -10.79
CA PRO A 173 -8.92 -14.36 -11.50
C PRO A 173 -7.80 -14.85 -10.60
N GLU A 174 -7.58 -16.17 -10.58
CA GLU A 174 -6.50 -16.81 -9.81
C GLU A 174 -5.11 -16.38 -10.28
N SER A 175 -4.98 -16.03 -11.57
CA SER A 175 -3.74 -15.53 -12.15
C SER A 175 -3.37 -14.11 -11.71
N PHE A 176 -4.25 -13.38 -11.02
CA PHE A 176 -4.06 -11.96 -10.75
C PHE A 176 -2.75 -11.66 -10.02
N PHE A 177 -2.38 -12.45 -9.01
CA PHE A 177 -1.15 -12.23 -8.24
C PHE A 177 0.08 -12.30 -9.15
N ARG A 178 0.18 -13.35 -9.98
CA ARG A 178 1.28 -13.48 -10.94
C ARG A 178 1.30 -12.33 -11.94
N GLU A 179 0.14 -11.94 -12.47
CA GLU A 179 0.07 -10.87 -13.47
C GLU A 179 0.50 -9.51 -12.91
N ILE A 180 0.06 -9.15 -11.70
CA ILE A 180 0.43 -7.89 -11.07
C ILE A 180 1.90 -7.87 -10.66
N SER A 181 2.41 -9.00 -10.14
CA SER A 181 3.83 -9.16 -9.78
C SER A 181 4.74 -9.04 -11.01
N LEU A 182 4.36 -9.65 -12.14
CA LEU A 182 5.08 -9.48 -13.41
C LEU A 182 5.03 -8.03 -13.92
N ALA A 183 3.89 -7.35 -13.79
CA ALA A 183 3.77 -5.95 -14.19
C ALA A 183 4.67 -5.03 -13.36
N LYS A 184 4.80 -5.28 -12.04
CA LYS A 184 5.72 -4.55 -11.15
C LYS A 184 7.19 -4.88 -11.40
N SER A 185 7.47 -6.08 -11.89
CA SER A 185 8.82 -6.55 -12.22
C SER A 185 9.36 -6.03 -13.57
N ASP A 186 8.58 -5.26 -14.33
CA ASP A 186 9.09 -4.55 -15.51
C ASP A 186 9.95 -3.35 -15.10
N LEU A 187 11.21 -3.64 -14.81
CA LEU A 187 12.22 -2.69 -14.34
C LEU A 187 13.12 -2.17 -15.48
N ALA A 188 12.68 -2.25 -16.75
CA ALA A 188 13.50 -1.85 -17.89
C ALA A 188 13.95 -0.37 -17.82
N GLY A 189 15.21 -0.12 -18.23
CA GLY A 189 15.79 1.21 -18.23
C GLY A 189 15.84 1.84 -16.83
N GLU A 190 15.49 3.13 -16.74
CA GLU A 190 15.54 3.93 -15.51
C GLU A 190 14.55 3.48 -14.42
N LYS A 191 13.59 2.60 -14.76
CA LYS A 191 12.59 2.10 -13.81
C LYS A 191 13.20 1.34 -12.64
N LEU A 192 14.33 0.65 -12.83
CA LEU A 192 15.02 -0.05 -11.74
C LEU A 192 15.44 0.92 -10.64
N GLY A 193 16.11 2.01 -11.01
CA GLY A 193 16.55 3.02 -10.06
C GLY A 193 15.39 3.70 -9.34
N GLN A 194 14.31 3.98 -10.06
CA GLN A 194 13.08 4.53 -9.48
C GLN A 194 12.42 3.55 -8.50
N ALA A 195 12.36 2.26 -8.84
CA ALA A 195 11.79 1.25 -7.96
C ALA A 195 12.59 1.10 -6.65
N ILE A 196 13.92 1.18 -6.71
CA ILE A 196 14.78 1.19 -5.51
C ILE A 196 14.55 2.45 -4.67
N GLU A 197 14.29 3.61 -5.30
CA GLU A 197 14.01 4.87 -4.58
C GLU A 197 12.63 4.92 -3.91
N ASN A 198 11.66 4.16 -4.42
CA ASN A 198 10.27 4.25 -3.98
C ASN A 198 10.02 3.65 -2.58
N ASP A 199 10.78 2.64 -2.16
CA ASP A 199 10.64 2.01 -0.85
C ASP A 199 11.97 2.05 -0.08
N LEU A 200 12.31 3.26 0.38
CA LEU A 200 13.47 3.52 1.24
C LEU A 200 13.02 3.76 2.68
N LYS A 201 13.56 2.96 3.60
CA LYS A 201 13.37 3.11 5.04
C LYS A 201 14.66 3.61 5.67
N GLN A 202 14.58 4.73 6.38
CA GLN A 202 15.73 5.34 7.08
C GLN A 202 15.63 5.05 8.57
N PHE A 203 16.75 4.59 9.13
CA PHE A 203 16.89 4.26 10.54
C PHE A 203 18.10 4.97 11.12
N GLU A 204 18.05 5.24 12.42
CA GLU A 204 19.18 5.74 13.18
C GLU A 204 19.49 4.76 14.31
N PHE A 205 20.71 4.24 14.35
CA PHE A 205 21.15 3.29 15.36
C PHE A 205 22.58 3.60 15.78
N ALA A 206 22.80 3.83 17.08
CA ALA A 206 24.12 4.17 17.63
C ALA A 206 24.83 5.32 16.86
N ASP A 207 24.11 6.42 16.62
CA ASP A 207 24.56 7.60 15.86
C ASP A 207 24.92 7.32 14.39
N LYS A 208 24.52 6.16 13.85
CA LYS A 208 24.69 5.79 12.44
C LYS A 208 23.37 5.87 11.70
N LYS A 209 23.40 6.46 10.50
CA LYS A 209 22.28 6.52 9.57
C LYS A 209 22.31 5.31 8.66
N ILE A 210 21.28 4.49 8.74
CA ILE A 210 21.12 3.27 7.95
C ILE A 210 19.94 3.45 7.02
N VAL A 211 20.13 3.13 5.74
CA VAL A 211 19.05 3.12 4.74
C VAL A 211 18.84 1.69 4.27
N ILE A 212 17.60 1.24 4.25
CA ILE A 212 17.21 -0.05 3.68
C ILE A 212 16.24 0.23 2.54
N ALA A 213 16.66 -0.08 1.33
CA ALA A 213 15.79 -0.16 0.17
C ALA A 213 15.12 -1.54 0.14
N GLN A 214 13.87 -1.58 -0.29
CA GLN A 214 13.14 -2.82 -0.51
C GLN A 214 12.63 -2.88 -1.95
N LEU A 215 12.81 -4.03 -2.60
CA LEU A 215 12.37 -4.25 -3.98
C LEU A 215 11.65 -5.60 -4.07
N GLU A 216 10.38 -5.56 -4.45
CA GLU A 216 9.54 -6.75 -4.61
C GLU A 216 9.42 -7.11 -6.09
N ILE A 217 9.95 -8.27 -6.48
CA ILE A 217 9.98 -8.69 -7.89
C ILE A 217 9.69 -10.18 -8.06
N VAL A 218 9.42 -10.58 -9.30
CA VAL A 218 9.52 -11.96 -9.78
C VAL A 218 10.92 -12.18 -10.37
N ASP A 219 11.52 -13.33 -10.07
CA ASP A 219 12.85 -13.73 -10.55
C ASP A 219 13.99 -12.81 -10.06
N GLY A 220 14.07 -12.62 -8.74
CA GLY A 220 15.14 -11.85 -8.07
C GLY A 220 16.54 -12.28 -8.46
N ASP A 221 16.75 -13.59 -8.65
CA ASP A 221 18.02 -14.16 -9.08
C ASP A 221 18.41 -13.75 -10.52
N VAL A 222 17.42 -13.55 -11.40
CA VAL A 222 17.64 -13.10 -12.78
C VAL A 222 18.04 -11.64 -12.78
N LEU A 223 17.36 -10.81 -11.97
CA LEU A 223 17.74 -9.40 -11.80
C LEU A 223 19.19 -9.29 -11.29
N MET A 224 19.54 -10.03 -10.23
CA MET A 224 20.89 -10.00 -9.67
C MET A 224 21.93 -10.48 -10.68
N ARG A 225 21.69 -11.59 -11.39
CA ARG A 225 22.65 -12.09 -12.40
C ARG A 225 22.90 -11.10 -13.54
N ASN A 226 21.91 -10.30 -13.91
CA ASN A 226 21.97 -9.45 -15.11
C ASN A 226 22.29 -7.99 -14.82
N ARG A 227 21.97 -7.48 -13.62
CA ARG A 227 22.00 -6.04 -13.29
C ARG A 227 22.59 -5.71 -11.92
N GLU A 228 23.35 -6.62 -11.30
CA GLU A 228 24.01 -6.37 -10.00
C GLU A 228 24.79 -5.05 -9.98
N GLN A 229 25.62 -4.78 -10.99
CA GLN A 229 26.46 -3.58 -11.00
C GLN A 229 25.62 -2.30 -10.99
N GLU A 230 24.55 -2.25 -11.78
CA GLU A 230 23.65 -1.09 -11.83
C GLU A 230 22.96 -0.86 -10.49
N ILE A 231 22.57 -1.94 -9.79
CA ILE A 231 22.01 -1.88 -8.44
C ILE A 231 23.03 -1.29 -7.47
N ILE A 232 24.27 -1.81 -7.48
CA ILE A 232 25.35 -1.32 -6.60
C ILE A 232 25.62 0.16 -6.84
N ASP A 233 25.74 0.58 -8.10
CA ASP A 233 25.98 1.97 -8.48
C ASP A 233 24.84 2.88 -7.99
N LYS A 234 23.59 2.42 -8.12
CA LYS A 234 22.42 3.17 -7.64
C LYS A 234 22.40 3.29 -6.10
N LEU A 235 22.72 2.22 -5.39
CA LEU A 235 22.81 2.28 -3.92
C LEU A 235 23.89 3.26 -3.46
N ALA A 236 25.05 3.28 -4.13
CA ALA A 236 26.12 4.23 -3.85
C ALA A 236 25.68 5.69 -4.10
N GLU A 237 24.95 5.95 -5.19
CA GLU A 237 24.35 7.27 -5.46
C GLU A 237 23.40 7.69 -4.31
N LEU A 238 22.50 6.79 -3.90
CA LEU A 238 21.50 7.08 -2.86
C LEU A 238 22.10 7.28 -1.48
N LYS A 239 23.11 6.50 -1.11
CA LYS A 239 23.88 6.70 0.13
C LYS A 239 24.43 8.13 0.21
N ASN A 240 25.07 8.58 -0.87
CA ASN A 240 25.64 9.93 -0.96
C ASN A 240 24.55 11.01 -0.90
N LYS A 241 23.46 10.84 -1.65
CA LYS A 241 22.30 11.75 -1.68
C LYS A 241 21.66 11.92 -0.29
N LEU A 242 21.50 10.81 0.44
CA LEU A 242 20.85 10.76 1.75
C LEU A 242 21.82 11.04 2.92
N LYS A 243 23.13 11.08 2.65
CA LYS A 243 24.19 11.22 3.65
C LYS A 243 24.06 10.15 4.75
N SER A 244 23.84 8.90 4.33
CA SER A 244 23.77 7.76 5.24
C SER A 244 25.14 7.10 5.41
N ASP A 245 25.37 6.50 6.58
CA ASP A 245 26.57 5.71 6.85
C ASP A 245 26.51 4.37 6.12
N PHE A 246 25.33 3.77 6.02
CA PHE A 246 25.10 2.49 5.36
C PHE A 246 23.86 2.52 4.46
N ILE A 247 23.89 1.71 3.40
CA ILE A 247 22.73 1.42 2.57
C ILE A 247 22.71 -0.07 2.19
N PHE A 248 21.53 -0.66 2.26
CA PHE A 248 21.27 -2.04 1.88
C PHE A 248 20.07 -2.11 0.95
N LEU A 249 20.02 -3.14 0.10
CA LEU A 249 18.83 -3.49 -0.64
C LEU A 249 18.38 -4.90 -0.24
N ILE A 250 17.10 -5.03 0.09
CA ILE A 250 16.41 -6.31 0.25
C ILE A 250 15.58 -6.53 -1.01
N ILE A 251 15.86 -7.60 -1.75
CA ILE A 251 15.02 -8.03 -2.88
C ILE A 251 14.18 -9.20 -2.39
N ILE A 252 12.86 -9.03 -2.42
CA ILE A 252 11.89 -10.07 -2.05
C ILE A 252 11.38 -10.72 -3.33
N ASP A 253 11.64 -12.02 -3.52
CA ASP A 253 11.08 -12.77 -4.64
C ASP A 253 9.65 -13.22 -4.32
N LEU A 254 8.70 -12.63 -5.04
CA LEU A 254 7.27 -12.81 -4.83
C LEU A 254 6.75 -14.21 -5.17
N GLU A 255 7.54 -15.06 -5.84
CA GLU A 255 7.13 -16.44 -6.18
C GLU A 255 7.99 -17.50 -5.51
N LYS A 256 9.30 -17.27 -5.39
CA LYS A 256 10.25 -18.27 -4.88
C LYS A 256 10.40 -18.25 -3.36
N LEU A 257 9.87 -17.23 -2.69
CA LEU A 257 10.05 -17.02 -1.24
C LEU A 257 11.54 -17.03 -0.84
N VAL A 258 12.38 -16.49 -1.71
CA VAL A 258 13.81 -16.29 -1.49
C VAL A 258 14.07 -14.80 -1.48
N ASP A 259 14.70 -14.33 -0.41
CA ASP A 259 15.12 -12.94 -0.29
C ASP A 259 16.61 -12.81 -0.57
N PHE A 260 16.99 -11.77 -1.30
CA PHE A 260 18.38 -11.41 -1.54
C PHE A 260 18.72 -10.18 -0.72
N PHE A 261 19.83 -10.25 0.02
CA PHE A 261 20.39 -9.12 0.74
C PHE A 261 21.61 -8.60 -0.01
N VAL A 262 21.54 -7.35 -0.47
CA VAL A 262 22.60 -6.72 -1.27
C VAL A 262 23.25 -5.62 -0.46
N CYS A 263 24.54 -5.79 -0.20
CA CYS A 263 25.39 -4.78 0.40
C CYS A 263 25.99 -3.90 -0.69
N GLY A 264 25.73 -2.59 -0.63
CA GLY A 264 26.26 -1.62 -1.59
C GLY A 264 27.78 -1.43 -1.52
N GLU A 265 28.43 -1.92 -0.46
CA GLU A 265 29.84 -1.67 -0.17
C GLU A 265 30.58 -2.91 0.33
N THR A 266 31.89 -2.96 0.08
CA THR A 266 32.76 -4.05 0.51
C THR A 266 32.94 -4.10 2.02
N GLU A 267 32.90 -2.95 2.69
CA GLU A 267 33.03 -2.83 4.16
C GLU A 267 31.85 -3.45 4.91
N THR A 268 30.72 -3.62 4.23
CA THR A 268 29.49 -4.21 4.75
C THR A 268 29.20 -5.61 4.19
N ARG A 269 30.11 -6.19 3.40
CA ARG A 269 30.02 -7.56 2.86
C ARG A 269 30.55 -8.60 3.85
#